data_AF-A0A8T4G6L8-F1
#
_entry.id   AF-A0A8T4G6L8-F1
#
_cell.length_a   1.000
_cell.length_b   1.000
_cell.length_c   1.000
_cell.angle_alpha   90.00
_cell.angle_beta   90.00
_cell.angle_gamma   90.00
#
_symmetry.space_group_name_H-M   'P 1'
#
loop_
_entity.id
_entity.type
_entity.pdbx_description
1 polymer ?
#
loop_
_entity_poly.entity_id
_entity_poly.type
_entity_poly.pdbx_seq_one_letter_code
_entity_poly.pdbx_strand_id
1 'polypeptide(L)'
;MIEKQKVLKLSDGTEILPYKEAIAIAEKRESPDLLVRDLILLLLYARKTKPIYGRTMLMKQVFLLFEEILKKYNLKIQNPKFVPYHYGPYSFTVAKVAEDLAFAGYIKIEGKKNTRKERFIITEQGIREIEEKWKKLNENLKKEIENHRIAWDQMGTDGILKYVYTYYPEFKEKSKIKDKYKDIKWGRGKG
;
A
#
# COMPACT_ATOMS: atom_id res chain seq x y z
N MET A 1 -44.97 12.96 -6.38
CA MET A 1 -44.62 11.53 -6.34
C MET A 1 -43.70 11.26 -7.50
N ILE A 2 -42.43 10.92 -7.27
CA ILE A 2 -41.49 10.64 -8.36
C ILE A 2 -41.68 9.17 -8.75
N GLU A 3 -42.15 8.97 -9.98
CA GLU A 3 -42.36 7.66 -10.59
C GLU A 3 -41.02 6.91 -10.65
N LYS A 4 -40.90 5.78 -9.94
CA LYS A 4 -39.71 4.92 -10.01
C LYS A 4 -39.65 4.34 -11.43
N GLN A 5 -38.66 4.75 -12.22
CA GLN A 5 -38.39 4.13 -13.52
C GLN A 5 -38.03 2.66 -13.30
N LYS A 6 -38.65 1.75 -14.06
CA LYS A 6 -38.42 0.30 -13.94
C LYS A 6 -36.96 -0.01 -14.23
N VAL A 7 -36.29 -0.64 -13.27
CA VAL A 7 -34.98 -1.30 -13.45
C VAL A 7 -35.16 -2.40 -14.50
N LEU A 8 -34.51 -2.25 -15.65
CA LEU A 8 -34.53 -3.24 -16.72
C LEU A 8 -33.50 -4.33 -16.39
N LYS A 9 -33.91 -5.61 -16.38
CA LYS A 9 -32.98 -6.72 -16.17
C LYS A 9 -32.66 -7.40 -17.50
N LEU A 10 -31.38 -7.58 -17.78
CA LEU A 10 -30.91 -8.40 -18.90
C LEU A 10 -31.05 -9.89 -18.56
N SER A 11 -30.94 -10.74 -19.59
CA SER A 11 -31.09 -12.20 -19.46
C SER A 11 -30.05 -12.87 -18.58
N ASP A 12 -28.92 -12.21 -18.33
CA ASP A 12 -27.84 -12.65 -17.44
C ASP A 12 -28.03 -12.17 -15.98
N GLY A 13 -29.13 -11.47 -15.68
CA GLY A 13 -29.41 -10.90 -14.37
C GLY A 13 -28.79 -9.53 -14.12
N THR A 14 -28.09 -8.94 -15.11
CA THR A 14 -27.55 -7.59 -15.01
C THR A 14 -28.68 -6.56 -14.94
N GLU A 15 -28.67 -5.73 -13.90
CA GLU A 15 -29.64 -4.65 -13.70
C GLU A 15 -29.17 -3.37 -14.41
N ILE A 16 -29.97 -2.89 -15.37
CA ILE A 16 -29.78 -1.61 -16.05
C ILE A 16 -30.47 -0.53 -15.22
N LEU A 17 -29.66 0.32 -14.62
CA LEU A 17 -30.11 1.47 -13.86
C LEU A 17 -30.28 2.69 -14.79
N PRO A 18 -31.36 3.46 -14.65
CA PRO A 18 -31.47 4.77 -15.27
C PRO A 18 -30.29 5.67 -14.87
N TYR A 19 -29.81 6.51 -15.81
CA TYR A 19 -28.63 7.36 -15.61
C TYR A 19 -28.64 8.16 -14.30
N LYS A 20 -29.80 8.75 -13.95
CA LYS A 20 -29.97 9.51 -12.70
C LYS A 20 -29.83 8.65 -11.44
N GLU A 21 -30.32 7.41 -11.48
CA GLU A 21 -30.19 6.48 -10.36
C GLU A 21 -28.75 5.95 -10.25
N ALA A 22 -28.10 5.68 -11.39
CA ALA A 22 -26.68 5.30 -11.42
C ALA A 22 -25.78 6.40 -10.83
N ILE A 23 -26.03 7.68 -11.15
CA ILE A 23 -25.35 8.82 -10.54
C ILE A 23 -25.63 8.88 -9.05
N ALA A 24 -26.88 8.82 -8.61
CA ALA A 24 -27.21 8.89 -7.19
C ALA A 24 -26.59 7.74 -6.38
N ILE A 25 -26.45 6.55 -6.97
CA ILE A 25 -25.75 5.40 -6.37
C ILE A 25 -24.23 5.64 -6.35
N ALA A 26 -23.66 6.20 -7.41
CA ALA A 26 -22.24 6.55 -7.48
C ALA A 26 -21.86 7.68 -6.52
N GLU A 27 -22.71 8.69 -6.36
CA GLU A 27 -22.55 9.80 -5.41
C GLU A 27 -22.72 9.35 -3.97
N LYS A 28 -23.60 8.36 -3.72
CA LYS A 28 -23.74 7.70 -2.41
C LYS A 28 -22.59 6.74 -2.09
N ARG A 29 -21.83 6.28 -3.09
CA ARG A 29 -20.62 5.50 -2.81
C ARG A 29 -19.61 6.45 -2.20
N GLU A 30 -19.41 6.28 -0.89
CA GLU A 30 -18.32 6.95 -0.18
C GLU A 30 -17.00 6.64 -0.91
N SER A 31 -16.45 7.65 -1.57
CA SER A 31 -15.15 7.54 -2.20
C SER A 31 -14.09 7.56 -1.11
N PRO A 32 -13.12 6.63 -1.12
CA PRO A 32 -12.06 6.65 -0.13
C PRO A 32 -11.23 7.93 -0.26
N ASP A 33 -10.82 8.49 0.87
CA ASP A 33 -9.92 9.65 0.93
C ASP A 33 -8.57 9.31 0.26
N LEU A 34 -8.11 8.08 0.46
CA LEU A 34 -6.86 7.56 -0.10
C LEU A 34 -7.06 6.20 -0.78
N LEU A 35 -6.62 6.10 -2.02
CA LEU A 35 -6.51 4.87 -2.81
C LEU A 35 -5.14 4.22 -2.62
N VAL A 36 -5.00 2.95 -3.00
CA VAL A 36 -3.72 2.22 -2.93
C VAL A 36 -2.62 2.93 -3.72
N ARG A 37 -2.96 3.58 -4.84
CA ARG A 37 -2.00 4.38 -5.62
C ARG A 37 -1.44 5.56 -4.83
N ASP A 38 -2.27 6.17 -3.99
CA ASP A 38 -1.86 7.31 -3.18
C ASP A 38 -0.84 6.86 -2.13
N LEU A 39 -1.02 5.70 -1.50
CA LEU A 39 -0.06 5.17 -0.53
C LEU A 39 1.36 5.03 -1.12
N ILE A 40 1.47 4.52 -2.35
CA ILE A 40 2.76 4.39 -3.05
C ILE A 40 3.35 5.79 -3.33
N LEU A 41 2.53 6.70 -3.87
CA LEU A 41 2.97 8.05 -4.20
C LEU A 41 3.34 8.84 -2.95
N LEU A 42 2.62 8.70 -1.83
CA LEU A 42 2.93 9.33 -0.54
C LEU A 42 4.31 8.91 -0.03
N LEU A 43 4.65 7.61 -0.09
CA LEU A 43 5.98 7.13 0.33
C LEU A 43 7.12 7.69 -0.53
N LEU A 44 6.92 7.72 -1.84
CA LEU A 44 7.93 8.25 -2.75
C LEU A 44 8.02 9.79 -2.65
N TYR A 45 6.89 10.46 -2.43
CA TYR A 45 6.81 11.91 -2.27
C TYR A 45 7.44 12.37 -0.95
N ALA A 46 7.25 11.64 0.15
CA ALA A 46 7.87 11.92 1.45
C ALA A 46 9.41 11.98 1.37
N ARG A 47 10.02 11.32 0.38
CA ARG A 47 11.44 11.46 0.07
C ARG A 47 11.70 11.52 -1.44
N LYS A 48 11.20 12.57 -2.10
CA LYS A 48 11.24 12.74 -3.57
C LYS A 48 12.59 12.44 -4.23
N THR A 49 13.70 12.74 -3.55
CA THR A 49 15.08 12.57 -4.05
C THR A 49 15.67 11.18 -3.79
N LYS A 50 14.99 10.31 -3.04
CA LYS A 50 15.47 8.98 -2.65
C LYS A 50 14.49 7.89 -3.11
N PRO A 51 14.89 7.02 -4.04
CA PRO A 51 14.03 5.92 -4.47
C PRO A 51 13.83 4.88 -3.36
N ILE A 52 12.78 4.07 -3.52
CA ILE A 52 12.65 2.81 -2.78
C ILE A 52 13.39 1.72 -3.55
N TYR A 53 14.31 1.02 -2.89
CA TYR A 53 15.13 -0.04 -3.48
C TYR A 53 14.51 -1.42 -3.26
N GLY A 54 14.09 -2.05 -4.36
CA GLY A 54 13.54 -3.40 -4.41
C GLY A 54 12.05 -3.48 -4.11
N ARG A 55 11.34 -4.32 -4.86
CA ARG A 55 9.89 -4.51 -4.72
C ARG A 55 9.46 -4.99 -3.33
N THR A 56 10.26 -5.87 -2.70
CA THR A 56 9.99 -6.33 -1.34
C THR A 56 10.04 -5.19 -0.32
N MET A 57 10.92 -4.21 -0.52
CA MET A 57 10.99 -3.02 0.33
C MET A 57 9.73 -2.18 0.15
N LEU A 58 9.35 -1.88 -1.10
CA LEU A 58 8.13 -1.13 -1.41
C LEU A 58 6.91 -1.79 -0.76
N MET A 59 6.74 -3.10 -0.95
CA MET A 59 5.60 -3.85 -0.41
C MET A 59 5.49 -3.72 1.11
N LYS A 60 6.61 -3.84 1.82
CA LYS A 60 6.65 -3.76 3.28
C LYS A 60 6.42 -2.35 3.80
N GLN A 61 6.95 -1.34 3.13
CA GLN A 61 6.70 0.05 3.52
C GLN A 61 5.25 0.46 3.29
N VAL A 62 4.63 0.00 2.19
CA VAL A 62 3.20 0.23 1.94
C VAL A 62 2.36 -0.47 3.00
N PHE A 63 2.74 -1.69 3.41
CA PHE A 63 2.09 -2.42 4.50
C PHE A 63 2.14 -1.63 5.81
N LEU A 64 3.32 -1.21 6.25
CA LEU A 64 3.49 -0.47 7.50
C LEU A 64 2.84 0.92 7.45
N LEU A 65 2.93 1.62 6.31
CA LEU A 65 2.20 2.89 6.12
C LEU A 65 0.70 2.69 6.34
N PHE A 66 0.12 1.64 5.76
CA PHE A 66 -1.30 1.35 5.92
C PHE A 66 -1.65 0.95 7.37
N GLU A 67 -0.96 -0.06 7.91
CA GLU A 67 -1.30 -0.67 9.20
C GLU A 67 -0.95 0.20 10.41
N GLU A 68 0.20 0.87 10.39
CA GLU A 68 0.72 1.57 11.56
C GLU A 68 0.50 3.07 11.52
N ILE A 69 0.44 3.67 10.34
CA ILE A 69 0.32 5.12 10.25
C ILE A 69 -1.11 5.48 9.90
N LEU A 70 -1.56 5.16 8.69
CA LEU A 70 -2.81 5.68 8.16
C LEU A 70 -4.05 5.20 8.93
N LYS A 71 -4.07 3.95 9.42
CA LYS A 71 -5.18 3.43 10.25
C LYS A 71 -5.37 4.15 11.58
N LYS A 72 -4.34 4.84 12.10
CA LYS A 72 -4.46 5.64 13.33
C LYS A 72 -5.23 6.95 13.11
N TYR A 73 -5.35 7.38 11.86
CA TYR A 73 -6.04 8.61 11.49
C TYR A 73 -7.45 8.29 11.00
N ASN A 74 -8.37 9.23 11.19
CA ASN A 74 -9.76 9.11 10.75
C ASN A 74 -9.90 9.35 9.23
N LEU A 75 -9.22 8.51 8.43
CA LEU A 75 -9.20 8.55 6.97
C LEU A 75 -9.82 7.26 6.41
N LYS A 76 -10.68 7.40 5.41
CA LYS A 76 -11.24 6.27 4.66
C LYS A 76 -10.22 5.83 3.61
N ILE A 77 -9.49 4.76 3.91
CA ILE A 77 -8.42 4.27 3.03
C ILE A 77 -8.88 3.01 2.31
N GLN A 78 -8.65 2.94 1.00
CA GLN A 78 -8.86 1.72 0.23
C GLN A 78 -7.97 0.61 0.78
N ASN A 79 -8.58 -0.49 1.23
CA ASN A 79 -7.84 -1.63 1.77
C ASN A 79 -6.90 -2.22 0.70
N PRO A 80 -5.57 -2.25 0.92
CA PRO A 80 -4.62 -2.80 -0.05
C PRO A 80 -4.68 -4.32 -0.19
N LYS A 81 -5.45 -5.03 0.64
CA LYS A 81 -5.64 -6.49 0.61
C LYS A 81 -4.33 -7.27 0.80
N PHE A 82 -3.62 -6.99 1.89
CA PHE A 82 -2.42 -7.73 2.25
C PHE A 82 -2.75 -9.15 2.73
N VAL A 83 -1.92 -10.12 2.34
CA VAL A 83 -1.98 -11.52 2.76
C VAL A 83 -0.59 -12.03 3.16
N PRO A 84 -0.49 -13.05 4.02
CA PRO A 84 0.76 -13.76 4.28
C PRO A 84 1.34 -14.38 3.01
N TYR A 85 2.64 -14.23 2.80
CA TYR A 85 3.34 -14.76 1.63
C TYR A 85 4.82 -15.10 1.92
N HIS A 86 5.59 -15.36 0.86
CA HIS A 86 6.95 -15.91 0.95
C HIS A 86 7.96 -15.07 1.73
N TYR A 87 7.77 -13.74 1.81
CA TYR A 87 8.68 -12.81 2.48
C TYR A 87 7.94 -11.83 3.40
N GLY A 88 6.85 -12.31 4.01
CA GLY A 88 5.96 -11.52 4.85
C GLY A 88 4.74 -11.01 4.11
N PRO A 89 4.26 -9.79 4.40
CA PRO A 89 3.05 -9.23 3.83
C PRO A 89 3.22 -8.99 2.33
N TYR A 90 2.25 -9.45 1.57
CA TYR A 90 2.19 -9.24 0.13
C TYR A 90 0.79 -8.82 -0.29
N SER A 91 0.71 -7.88 -1.23
CA SER A 91 -0.54 -7.48 -1.86
C SER A 91 -0.38 -7.52 -3.38
N PHE A 92 -1.21 -8.33 -4.03
CA PHE A 92 -1.32 -8.34 -5.49
C PHE A 92 -1.84 -7.00 -6.02
N THR A 93 -2.71 -6.33 -5.26
CA THR A 93 -3.22 -4.99 -5.57
C THR A 93 -2.09 -3.98 -5.60
N VAL A 94 -1.23 -3.93 -4.57
CA VAL A 94 -0.09 -3.01 -4.50
C VAL A 94 0.90 -3.29 -5.63
N ALA A 95 1.18 -4.57 -5.91
CA ALA A 95 2.07 -4.95 -7.00
C ALA A 95 1.54 -4.45 -8.36
N LYS A 96 0.26 -4.70 -8.64
CA LYS A 96 -0.40 -4.27 -9.88
C LYS A 96 -0.46 -2.75 -10.00
N VAL A 97 -0.84 -2.05 -8.92
CA VAL A 97 -0.91 -0.59 -8.90
C VAL A 97 0.47 0.05 -9.10
N ALA A 98 1.55 -0.54 -8.59
CA ALA A 98 2.90 -0.06 -8.86
C ALA A 98 3.26 -0.16 -10.35
N GLU A 99 2.88 -1.26 -11.02
CA GLU A 99 3.06 -1.42 -12.46
C GLU A 99 2.20 -0.43 -13.25
N ASP A 100 0.95 -0.21 -12.84
CA ASP A 100 0.03 0.72 -13.49
C ASP A 100 0.50 2.17 -13.34
N LEU A 101 1.02 2.55 -12.16
CA LEU A 101 1.65 3.87 -11.94
C LEU A 101 2.88 4.08 -12.83
N ALA A 102 3.66 3.01 -13.04
CA ALA A 102 4.83 3.08 -13.90
C ALA A 102 4.43 3.21 -15.37
N PHE A 103 3.45 2.41 -15.81
CA PHE A 103 2.88 2.46 -17.15
C PHE A 103 2.28 3.83 -17.47
N ALA A 104 1.56 4.44 -16.52
CA ALA A 104 0.96 5.76 -16.67
C ALA A 104 1.95 6.94 -16.48
N GLY A 105 3.23 6.66 -16.23
CA GLY A 105 4.28 7.69 -16.13
C GLY A 105 4.35 8.44 -14.80
N TYR A 106 3.59 8.05 -13.77
CA TYR A 106 3.64 8.67 -12.43
C TYR A 106 4.87 8.25 -11.63
N ILE A 107 5.40 7.05 -11.90
CA ILE A 107 6.67 6.59 -11.34
C ILE A 107 7.55 6.01 -12.44
N LYS A 108 8.86 5.93 -12.19
CA LYS A 108 9.83 5.18 -12.99
C LYS A 108 10.28 3.96 -12.20
N ILE A 109 10.39 2.82 -12.88
CA ILE A 109 10.98 1.59 -12.35
C ILE A 109 12.27 1.31 -13.13
N GLU A 110 13.40 1.32 -12.45
CA GLU A 110 14.72 1.16 -13.07
C GLU A 110 15.53 0.04 -12.41
N GLY A 111 16.58 -0.43 -13.09
CA GLY A 111 17.46 -1.47 -12.59
C GLY A 111 16.94 -2.90 -12.82
N LYS A 112 17.62 -3.89 -12.22
CA LYS A 112 17.30 -5.31 -12.48
C LYS A 112 16.02 -5.71 -11.75
N LYS A 113 14.94 -5.96 -12.50
CA LYS A 113 13.64 -6.43 -12.01
C LYS A 113 13.78 -7.58 -11.00
N ASN A 114 12.96 -7.56 -9.95
CA ASN A 114 12.94 -8.60 -8.89
C ASN A 114 14.25 -8.72 -8.10
N THR A 115 15.04 -7.65 -8.01
CA THR A 115 16.27 -7.62 -7.19
C THR A 115 16.32 -6.38 -6.32
N ARG A 116 17.28 -6.34 -5.38
CA ARG A 116 17.57 -5.13 -4.58
C ARG A 116 18.09 -3.95 -5.41
N LYS A 117 18.49 -4.20 -6.67
CA LYS A 117 18.91 -3.15 -7.62
C LYS A 117 17.74 -2.50 -8.35
N GLU A 118 16.52 -3.05 -8.23
CA GLU A 118 15.31 -2.41 -8.75
C GLU A 118 15.01 -1.14 -7.95
N ARG A 119 14.62 -0.04 -8.60
CA ARG A 119 14.39 1.27 -7.97
C ARG A 119 13.04 1.82 -8.40
N PHE A 120 12.25 2.29 -7.44
CA PHE A 120 10.99 2.98 -7.66
C PHE A 120 11.20 4.47 -7.38
N ILE A 121 10.97 5.31 -8.38
CA ILE A 121 11.25 6.75 -8.37
C ILE A 121 9.97 7.48 -8.75
N ILE A 122 9.57 8.51 -8.00
CA ILE A 122 8.44 9.37 -8.40
C ILE A 122 8.85 10.30 -9.54
N THR A 123 7.99 10.48 -10.54
CA THR A 123 8.22 11.45 -11.62
C THR A 123 7.63 12.81 -11.26
N GLU A 124 7.91 13.84 -12.05
CA GLU A 124 7.25 15.14 -11.92
C GLU A 124 5.72 15.03 -12.05
N GLN A 125 5.23 14.16 -12.93
CA GLN A 125 3.80 13.89 -13.08
C GLN A 125 3.25 13.24 -11.79
N GLY A 126 3.96 12.27 -11.22
CA GLY A 126 3.61 11.68 -9.92
C GLY A 126 3.61 12.68 -8.77
N ILE A 127 4.56 13.62 -8.77
CA ILE A 127 4.62 14.72 -7.79
C ILE A 127 3.37 15.57 -7.91
N ARG A 128 3.04 16.07 -9.11
CA ARG A 128 1.85 16.90 -9.35
C ARG A 128 0.56 16.18 -8.94
N GLU A 129 0.47 14.89 -9.24
CA GLU A 129 -0.70 14.07 -8.92
C GLU A 129 -0.99 14.01 -7.41
N ILE A 130 0.04 13.80 -6.59
CA ILE A 130 -0.13 13.58 -5.15
C ILE A 130 -0.03 14.86 -4.32
N GLU A 131 0.50 15.93 -4.89
CA GLU A 131 0.80 17.18 -4.16
C GLU A 131 -0.42 17.77 -3.46
N GLU A 132 -1.56 17.84 -4.14
CA GLU A 132 -2.79 18.39 -3.54
C GLU A 132 -3.33 17.52 -2.40
N LYS A 133 -3.20 16.19 -2.51
CA LYS A 133 -3.53 15.28 -1.40
C LYS A 133 -2.55 15.45 -0.25
N TRP A 134 -1.26 15.54 -0.53
CA TRP A 134 -0.21 15.78 0.46
C TRP A 134 -0.46 17.07 1.24
N LYS A 135 -0.79 18.18 0.56
CA LYS A 135 -1.08 19.47 1.20
C LYS A 135 -2.22 19.38 2.20
N LYS A 136 -3.28 18.61 1.87
CA LYS A 136 -4.47 18.41 2.70
C LYS A 136 -4.27 17.49 3.90
N LEU A 137 -3.19 16.69 3.95
CA LEU A 137 -2.89 15.88 5.12
C LEU A 137 -2.58 16.77 6.33
N ASN A 138 -2.88 16.29 7.53
CA ASN A 138 -2.46 16.99 8.75
C ASN A 138 -0.94 16.95 8.88
N GLU A 139 -0.37 18.00 9.50
CA GLU A 139 1.08 18.17 9.56
C GLU A 139 1.78 17.06 10.36
N ASN A 140 1.15 16.56 11.42
CA ASN A 140 1.69 15.44 12.20
C ASN A 140 1.79 14.15 11.37
N LEU A 141 0.79 13.87 10.52
CA LEU A 141 0.82 12.70 9.63
C LEU A 141 1.91 12.83 8.58
N LYS A 142 2.10 14.01 7.98
CA LYS A 142 3.21 14.24 7.03
C LYS A 142 4.55 13.91 7.67
N LYS A 143 4.80 14.45 8.87
CA LYS A 143 6.02 14.19 9.65
C LYS A 143 6.15 12.72 10.02
N GLU A 144 5.06 12.05 10.40
CA GLU A 144 5.08 10.62 10.72
C GLU A 144 5.46 9.79 9.49
N ILE A 145 4.88 10.07 8.32
CA ILE A 145 5.22 9.41 7.06
C ILE A 145 6.69 9.64 6.70
N GLU A 146 7.19 10.88 6.76
CA GLU A 146 8.58 11.22 6.45
C GLU A 146 9.58 10.51 7.38
N ASN A 147 9.33 10.57 8.70
CA ASN A 147 10.21 9.96 9.70
C ASN A 147 10.25 8.43 9.56
N HIS A 148 9.09 7.79 9.40
CA HIS A 148 9.02 6.34 9.20
C HIS A 148 9.63 5.93 7.87
N ARG A 149 9.43 6.70 6.80
CA ARG A 149 10.07 6.46 5.51
C ARG A 149 11.60 6.44 5.63
N ILE A 150 12.19 7.37 6.41
CA ILE A 150 13.63 7.39 6.70
C ILE A 150 14.05 6.18 7.55
N ALA A 151 13.31 5.88 8.62
CA ALA A 151 13.64 4.77 9.51
C ALA A 151 13.59 3.41 8.79
N TRP A 152 12.58 3.19 7.95
CA TRP A 152 12.44 1.97 7.16
C TRP A 152 13.54 1.82 6.10
N ASP A 153 14.00 2.92 5.47
CA ASP A 153 15.17 2.88 4.60
C ASP A 153 16.41 2.38 5.33
N GLN A 154 16.64 2.88 6.56
CA GLN A 154 17.80 2.52 7.37
C GLN A 154 17.72 1.09 7.90
N MET A 155 16.54 0.66 8.34
CA MET A 155 16.30 -0.67 8.87
C MET A 155 16.48 -1.77 7.80
N GLY A 156 16.19 -1.44 6.55
CA GLY A 156 16.34 -2.35 5.43
C GLY A 156 15.29 -3.48 5.42
N THR A 157 15.33 -4.30 4.36
CA THR A 157 14.28 -5.29 4.11
C THR A 157 14.24 -6.40 5.17
N ASP A 158 15.39 -6.80 5.69
CA ASP A 158 15.52 -7.87 6.69
C ASP A 158 15.10 -7.39 8.09
N GLY A 159 15.44 -6.14 8.44
CA GLY A 159 15.04 -5.54 9.71
C GLY A 159 13.53 -5.29 9.76
N ILE A 160 12.95 -4.74 8.69
CA ILE A 160 11.48 -4.60 8.58
C ILE A 160 10.82 -5.98 8.64
N LEU A 161 11.42 -7.00 8.03
CA LEU A 161 10.85 -8.34 8.09
C LEU A 161 10.82 -8.91 9.51
N LYS A 162 11.92 -8.73 10.24
CA LYS A 162 12.00 -9.14 11.65
C LYS A 162 10.89 -8.43 12.44
N TYR A 163 10.78 -7.13 12.27
CA TYR A 163 9.74 -6.32 12.90
C TYR A 163 8.34 -6.87 12.59
N VAL A 164 8.02 -7.07 11.31
CA VAL A 164 6.70 -7.58 10.90
C VAL A 164 6.43 -8.97 11.48
N TYR A 165 7.40 -9.87 11.53
CA TYR A 165 7.20 -11.19 12.14
C TYR A 165 7.04 -11.16 13.66
N THR A 166 7.54 -10.11 14.32
CA THR A 166 7.35 -9.92 15.77
C THR A 166 5.98 -9.36 16.08
N TYR A 167 5.52 -8.34 15.34
CA TYR A 167 4.29 -7.61 15.66
C TYR A 167 3.06 -8.05 14.87
N TYR A 168 3.25 -8.73 13.73
CA TYR A 168 2.21 -9.29 12.87
C TYR A 168 2.54 -10.75 12.50
N PRO A 169 2.53 -11.66 13.48
CA PRO A 169 3.03 -13.02 13.33
C PRO A 169 2.29 -13.84 12.27
N GLU A 170 1.04 -13.51 11.94
CA GLU A 170 0.26 -14.14 10.87
C GLU A 170 0.95 -14.04 9.51
N PHE A 171 1.72 -12.97 9.26
CA PHE A 171 2.48 -12.82 8.01
C PHE A 171 3.73 -13.69 7.94
N LYS A 172 4.12 -14.38 9.04
CA LYS A 172 5.25 -15.32 9.08
C LYS A 172 4.89 -16.71 8.55
N GLU A 173 3.62 -17.12 8.60
CA GLU A 173 3.20 -18.52 8.39
C GLU A 173 3.64 -19.10 7.04
N LYS A 174 3.46 -18.32 5.96
CA LYS A 174 3.78 -18.71 4.58
C LYS A 174 5.19 -18.30 4.13
N SER A 175 6.00 -17.80 5.05
CA SER A 175 7.35 -17.32 4.75
C SER A 175 8.29 -18.48 4.44
N LYS A 176 9.03 -18.34 3.32
CA LYS A 176 10.09 -19.28 2.92
C LYS A 176 11.34 -19.18 3.79
N ILE A 177 11.48 -18.10 4.56
CA ILE A 177 12.65 -17.82 5.40
C ILE A 177 12.28 -17.70 6.89
N LYS A 178 11.13 -18.27 7.31
CA LYS A 178 10.66 -18.22 8.69
C LYS A 178 11.68 -18.78 9.70
N ASP A 179 12.47 -19.76 9.28
CA ASP A 179 13.45 -20.43 10.15
C ASP A 179 14.62 -19.52 10.54
N LYS A 180 14.98 -18.54 9.69
CA LYS A 180 16.00 -17.51 9.99
C LYS A 180 15.60 -16.61 11.16
N TYR A 181 14.29 -16.55 11.47
CA TYR A 181 13.70 -15.70 12.50
C TYR A 181 13.03 -16.50 13.61
N LYS A 182 13.52 -17.72 13.89
CA LYS A 182 13.12 -18.46 15.08
C LYS A 182 13.67 -17.78 16.32
N ASP A 183 12.87 -17.72 17.38
CA ASP A 183 13.36 -17.32 18.69
C ASP A 183 14.44 -18.32 19.13
N ILE A 184 15.59 -17.80 19.58
CA ILE A 184 16.64 -18.63 20.15
C ILE A 184 16.06 -19.20 21.45
N LYS A 185 15.69 -20.48 21.45
CA LYS A 185 15.47 -21.21 22.69
C LYS A 185 16.84 -21.39 23.34
N TRP A 186 17.18 -20.52 24.28
CA TRP A 186 18.28 -20.78 25.20
C TRP A 186 17.90 -22.02 26.00
N GLY A 187 18.45 -23.18 25.61
CA GLY A 187 18.40 -24.36 26.44
C GLY A 187 19.08 -24.02 27.77
N ARG A 188 18.42 -24.31 28.90
CA ARG A 188 19.11 -24.35 30.19
C ARG A 188 20.19 -25.41 30.05
N GLY A 189 21.44 -25.00 29.83
CA GLY A 189 22.57 -25.89 29.92
C GLY A 189 22.53 -26.53 31.31
N LYS A 190 22.39 -27.85 31.37
CA LYS A 190 22.75 -28.59 32.57
C LYS A 190 24.28 -28.50 32.67
N GLY A 191 24.74 -27.52 33.42
CA GLY A 191 26.06 -27.56 34.04
C GLY A 191 26.04 -28.53 35.22
#